data_AF-A0A9D8I4W4-F1
#
_entry.id   AF-A0A9D8I4W4-F1
#
_cell.length_a   1.000
_cell.length_b   1.000
_cell.length_c   1.000
_cell.angle_alpha   90.00
_cell.angle_beta   90.00
_cell.angle_gamma   90.00
#
_symmetry.space_group_name_H-M   'P 1'
#
loop_
_entity.id
_entity.type
_entity.pdbx_description
1 polymer ?
#
loop_
_entity_poly.entity_id
_entity_poly.type
_entity_poly.pdbx_seq_one_letter_code
_entity_poly.pdbx_strand_id
1 'polypeptide(L)' 'TYVFEIHALDQQIELPPETPAADMVRAIDFATIATASLSGTVMAL' A
#
# COMPACT_ATOMS: atom_id res chain seq x y z
N THR A 1 10.77 -13.62 -2.97
CA THR A 1 10.54 -12.42 -3.77
C THR A 1 9.53 -11.55 -3.07
N TYR A 2 9.81 -10.27 -2.98
CA TYR A 2 8.95 -9.25 -2.36
C TYR A 2 8.46 -8.31 -3.45
N VAL A 3 7.21 -7.88 -3.35
CA VAL A 3 6.63 -6.85 -4.20
C VAL A 3 6.22 -5.70 -3.29
N PHE A 4 6.70 -4.51 -3.64
CA PHE A 4 6.37 -3.26 -2.98
C PHE A 4 5.41 -2.51 -3.89
N GLU A 5 4.29 -2.06 -3.32
CA GLU A 5 3.35 -1.18 -4.00
C GLU A 5 3.39 0.20 -3.34
N ILE A 6 3.42 1.23 -4.18
CA ILE A 6 3.45 2.62 -3.78
C ILE A 6 2.21 3.27 -4.39
N HIS A 7 1.42 3.90 -3.52
CA HIS A 7 0.14 4.51 -3.87
C HIS A 7 0.21 6.02 -3.59
N ALA A 8 -0.01 6.85 -4.60
CA ALA A 8 -0.17 8.29 -4.45
C ALA A 8 -1.64 8.61 -4.18
N LEU A 9 -1.91 9.34 -3.10
CA LEU A 9 -3.27 9.63 -2.63
C LEU A 9 -3.67 11.07 -2.93
N ASP A 10 -4.95 11.32 -3.27
CA ASP A 10 -5.50 12.67 -3.43
C ASP A 10 -5.84 13.36 -2.10
N GLN A 11 -5.88 12.58 -1.02
CA GLN A 11 -6.25 13.04 0.31
C GLN A 11 -5.43 12.32 1.38
N GLN A 12 -5.35 12.95 2.55
CA GLN A 12 -4.81 12.31 3.75
C GLN A 12 -5.85 11.35 4.33
N ILE A 13 -5.43 10.12 4.64
CA ILE A 13 -6.26 9.12 5.30
C ILE A 13 -5.72 8.89 6.71
N GLU A 14 -6.59 8.94 7.72
CA GLU A 14 -6.24 8.61 9.10
C GLU A 14 -6.67 7.18 9.40
N LEU A 15 -5.73 6.33 9.79
CA LEU A 15 -5.95 4.91 10.06
C LEU A 15 -5.57 4.61 11.52
N PRO A 16 -6.55 4.40 12.41
CA PRO A 16 -6.29 3.96 13.77
C PRO A 16 -5.43 2.68 13.83
N PRO A 17 -4.63 2.47 14.89
CA PRO A 17 -3.77 1.28 15.01
C PRO A 17 -4.52 -0.06 14.96
N GLU A 18 -5.82 -0.06 15.29
CA GLU A 18 -6.71 -1.22 15.34
C GLU A 18 -7.49 -1.42 14.02
N THR A 19 -7.23 -0.61 12.98
CA THR A 19 -7.98 -0.71 11.72
C THR A 19 -7.73 -2.06 11.03
N PRO A 20 -8.79 -2.82 10.71
CA PRO A 20 -8.65 -4.07 9.98
C PRO A 20 -7.94 -3.86 8.64
N ALA A 21 -7.04 -4.78 8.28
CA ALA A 21 -6.24 -4.67 7.06
C ALA A 21 -7.11 -4.49 5.79
N ALA A 22 -8.27 -5.15 5.73
CA ALA A 22 -9.19 -5.04 4.60
C ALA A 22 -9.79 -3.62 4.45
N ASP A 23 -10.06 -2.95 5.56
CA ASP A 23 -10.62 -1.59 5.55
C ASP A 23 -9.54 -0.56 5.20
N MET A 24 -8.31 -0.78 5.68
CA MET A 24 -7.15 0.02 5.28
C MET A 24 -6.90 -0.06 3.77
N VAL A 25 -6.90 -1.27 3.19
CA VAL A 25 -6.68 -1.45 1.75
C VAL A 25 -7.78 -0.74 0.95
N ARG A 26 -9.05 -0.88 1.34
CA ARG A 26 -10.16 -0.18 0.67
C ARG A 26 -10.03 1.34 0.73
N ALA A 27 -9.61 1.88 1.87
CA ALA A 27 -9.41 3.32 2.02
C ALA A 27 -8.29 3.83 1.11
N ILE A 28 -7.17 3.10 1.05
CA ILE A 28 -6.04 3.41 0.16
C ILE A 28 -6.50 3.36 -1.30
N ASP A 29 -7.17 2.29 -1.72
CA ASP A 29 -7.64 2.11 -3.11
C ASP A 29 -8.57 3.26 -3.54
N PHE A 30 -9.48 3.68 -2.66
CA PHE A 30 -10.44 4.75 -2.98
C PHE A 30 -9.78 6.12 -3.16
N ALA A 31 -8.72 6.41 -2.40
CA ALA A 31 -8.00 7.68 -2.47
C ALA A 31 -6.85 7.69 -3.50
N THR A 32 -6.55 6.55 -4.12
CA THR A 32 -5.38 6.41 -4.99
C THR A 32 -5.60 7.06 -6.35
N ILE A 33 -4.66 7.92 -6.75
CA ILE A 33 -4.64 8.59 -8.06
C ILE A 33 -3.51 8.10 -8.98
N ALA A 34 -2.48 7.46 -8.42
CA ALA A 34 -1.42 6.84 -9.20
C ALA A 34 -0.77 5.71 -8.40
N THR A 35 -0.30 4.68 -9.12
CA THR A 35 0.37 3.51 -8.54
C THR A 35 1.74 3.28 -9.19
N ALA A 36 2.66 2.74 -8.39
CA ALA A 36 3.93 2.22 -8.87
C ALA A 36 4.26 0.93 -8.11
N SER A 37 4.93 -0.01 -8.78
CA SER A 37 5.33 -1.27 -8.14
C SER A 37 6.80 -1.60 -8.42
N LEU A 38 7.42 -2.25 -7.44
CA LEU A 38 8.79 -2.73 -7.51
C LEU A 38 8.85 -4.16 -6.96
N SER A 39 9.42 -5.08 -7.72
CA SER A 39 9.66 -6.46 -7.27
C SER A 39 11.14 -6.72 -7.06
N GLY A 40 11.52 -7.28 -5.92
CA GLY A 40 12.90 -7.69 -5.61
C GLY A 40 12.97 -9.12 -5.08
N THR A 41 13.99 -9.88 -5.47
CA THR A 41 14.23 -11.23 -4.92
C THR A 41 15.49 -11.19 -4.06
N VAL A 42 15.35 -11.56 -2.78
CA VAL A 42 16.51 -11.78 -1.91
C VAL A 42 17.11 -13.12 -2.28
N MET A 43 18.37 -13.13 -2.74
CA MET A 43 19.13 -14.36 -2.84
C MET A 43 19.82 -14.60 -1.51
N ALA A 44 19.57 -15.77 -0.90
CA ALA A 44 20.36 -16.22 0.24
C ALA A 44 21.79 -16.51 -0.24
N LEU A 45 22.79 -15.92 0.42
CA LEU A 45 24.21 -16.19 0.20
C LEU A 45 24.61 -17.52 0.84
#